data_AF-A0A2N6C6J7-F1
#
_entry.id   AF-A0A2N6C6J7-F1
#
_cell.length_a   1.000
_cell.length_b   1.000
_cell.length_c   1.000
_cell.angle_alpha   90.00
_cell.angle_beta   90.00
_cell.angle_gamma   90.00
#
_symmetry.space_group_name_H-M   'P 1'
#
loop_
_entity.id
_entity.type
_entity.pdbx_description
1 polymer ?
#
loop_
_entity_poly.entity_id
_entity_poly.type
_entity_poly.pdbx_seq_one_letter_code
_entity_poly.pdbx_strand_id
1 'polypeptide(L)' 'MRRAEVYFDGTLAGRLVEMDDGKICRFQYEPTYGGPPISLTMPVRDHWCPVINSDMQKENVVCPGHAIP' A
#
# COMPACT_ATOMS: atom_id res chain seq x y z
N MET A 1 11.71 -11.78 -18.03
CA MET A 1 11.09 -11.02 -16.92
C MET A 1 11.06 -9.55 -17.28
N ARG A 2 9.86 -8.99 -17.50
CA ARG A 2 9.67 -7.56 -17.81
C ARG A 2 9.24 -6.84 -16.54
N ARG A 3 9.68 -5.60 -16.36
CA ARG A 3 9.34 -4.75 -15.23
C ARG A 3 8.83 -3.42 -15.74
N ALA A 4 7.78 -2.91 -15.14
CA ALA A 4 7.20 -1.61 -15.45
C ALA A 4 6.94 -0.83 -14.16
N GLU A 5 7.24 0.45 -14.20
CA GLU A 5 6.79 1.40 -13.18
C GLU A 5 5.35 1.79 -13.48
N VAL A 6 4.52 1.87 -12.44
CA VAL A 6 3.12 2.26 -12.56
C VAL A 6 2.95 3.60 -11.87
N TYR A 7 2.46 4.58 -12.61
CA TYR A 7 2.19 5.93 -12.11
C TYR A 7 0.69 6.17 -12.06
N PHE A 8 0.22 6.78 -10.96
CA PHE A 8 -1.13 7.28 -10.80
C PHE A 8 -1.08 8.77 -10.56
N ASP A 9 -1.73 9.55 -11.44
CA ASP A 9 -1.72 11.01 -11.39
C ASP A 9 -0.31 11.62 -11.23
N GLY A 10 0.64 11.10 -12.01
CA GLY A 10 2.06 11.53 -11.96
C GLY A 10 2.85 11.03 -10.76
N THR A 11 2.22 10.37 -9.79
CA THR A 11 2.88 9.81 -8.60
C THR A 11 3.25 8.35 -8.83
N LEU A 12 4.48 7.94 -8.51
CA LEU A 12 4.91 6.55 -8.60
C LEU A 12 4.11 5.71 -7.59
N ALA A 13 3.21 4.87 -8.10
CA ALA A 13 2.34 4.03 -7.30
C ALA A 13 2.98 2.70 -6.92
N GLY A 14 3.80 2.14 -7.81
CA GLY A 14 4.37 0.82 -7.60
C GLY A 14 5.09 0.27 -8.81
N ARG A 15 5.45 -1.01 -8.70
CA ARG A 15 6.14 -1.77 -9.75
C ARG A 15 5.31 -2.99 -10.12
N LEU A 16 5.16 -3.20 -11.43
CA LEU A 16 4.58 -4.39 -12.01
C LEU A 16 5.71 -5.26 -12.56
N VAL A 17 5.72 -6.55 -12.18
CA VAL A 17 6.67 -7.53 -12.69
C VAL A 17 5.91 -8.64 -13.40
N GLU A 18 6.28 -8.86 -14.66
CA GLU A 18 5.81 -9.97 -15.48
C GLU A 18 6.72 -11.18 -15.27
N MET A 19 6.11 -12.29 -14.87
CA MET A 19 6.72 -13.59 -14.62
C MET A 19 6.14 -14.64 -15.59
N ASP A 20 6.91 -15.70 -15.86
CA ASP A 20 6.53 -16.84 -16.70
C ASP A 20 5.87 -16.48 -18.04
N ASP A 21 6.57 -15.65 -18.84
CA ASP A 21 6.17 -15.23 -20.19
C ASP A 21 4.73 -14.70 -20.28
N GLY A 22 4.33 -13.88 -19.30
CA GLY A 22 3.05 -13.16 -19.31
C GLY A 22 1.91 -13.89 -18.62
N LYS A 23 2.15 -15.09 -18.09
CA LYS A 23 1.11 -15.85 -17.37
C LYS A 23 0.85 -15.31 -15.97
N ILE A 24 1.85 -14.69 -15.35
CA ILE A 24 1.75 -14.21 -13.97
C ILE A 24 2.26 -12.77 -13.91
N CYS A 25 1.40 -11.89 -13.41
CA CYS A 25 1.75 -10.49 -13.17
C CYS A 25 1.68 -10.23 -11.67
N ARG A 26 2.77 -9.71 -11.09
CA ARG A 26 2.83 -9.33 -9.68
C ARG A 26 3.01 -7.83 -9.57
N PHE A 27 2.02 -7.18 -8.95
CA PHE A 27 2.10 -5.77 -8.61
C PHE A 27 2.50 -5.58 -7.15
N GLN A 28 3.31 -4.56 -6.89
CA GLN A 28 3.69 -4.13 -5.55
C GLN A 28 3.64 -2.61 -5.46
N TYR A 29 2.88 -2.09 -4.50
CA TYR A 29 2.87 -0.66 -4.18
C TYR A 29 4.23 -0.20 -3.67
N GLU A 30 4.63 1.02 -4.01
CA GLU A 30 5.78 1.66 -3.37
C GLU A 30 5.45 1.93 -1.89
N PRO A 31 6.39 1.70 -0.95
CA PRO A 31 6.14 1.93 0.48
C PRO A 31 5.76 3.37 0.82
N THR A 32 6.13 4.33 -0.02
CA THR A 32 5.84 5.76 0.13
C THR A 32 4.57 6.18 -0.60
N TYR A 33 3.85 5.27 -1.25
CA TYR A 33 2.63 5.59 -1.98
C TYR A 33 1.45 5.77 -1.02
N GLY A 34 1.07 7.03 -0.79
CA GLY A 34 -0.11 7.42 -0.02
C GLY A 34 -1.34 7.75 -0.87
N GLY A 35 -1.34 7.38 -2.16
CA GLY A 35 -2.45 7.63 -3.08
C GLY A 35 -3.57 6.59 -2.95
N PRO A 36 -4.69 6.78 -3.67
CA PRO A 36 -5.76 5.79 -3.69
C PRO A 36 -5.30 4.48 -4.32
N PRO A 37 -5.95 3.34 -4.02
CA PRO A 37 -5.62 2.07 -4.64
C PRO A 37 -5.77 2.16 -6.17
N ILE A 38 -4.76 1.66 -6.90
CA ILE A 38 -4.77 1.62 -8.36
C ILE A 38 -5.83 0.65 -8.92
N SER A 39 -6.40 -0.21 -8.08
CA SER A 39 -7.52 -1.10 -8.40
C SER A 39 -8.31 -1.44 -7.14
N LEU A 40 -9.63 -1.57 -7.28
CA LEU A 40 -10.53 -2.00 -6.20
C LEU A 40 -10.20 -3.39 -5.65
N THR A 41 -9.62 -4.26 -6.48
CA THR A 41 -9.21 -5.62 -6.08
C THR A 41 -7.78 -5.67 -5.53
N MET A 42 -7.07 -4.54 -5.53
CA MET A 42 -5.70 -4.42 -5.02
C MET A 42 -5.62 -3.24 -4.03
N PRO A 43 -6.16 -3.38 -2.81
CA PRO A 43 -6.12 -2.31 -1.83
C PRO A 43 -4.66 -1.96 -1.47
N VAL A 44 -4.39 -0.67 -1.27
CA VAL A 44 -3.16 -0.23 -0.59
C VAL A 44 -3.25 -0.80 0.82
N ARG A 45 -2.36 -1.74 1.14
CA ARG A 45 -2.30 -2.29 2.49
C ARG A 45 -1.54 -1.27 3.33
N ASP A 46 -2.25 -0.25 3.80
CA ASP A 46 -1.78 0.56 4.90
C ASP A 46 -1.42 -0.38 6.04
N HIS A 47 -0.23 -0.17 6.56
CA HIS A 47 0.42 -1.00 7.56
C HIS A 47 -0.59 -1.42 8.63
N TRP A 48 -0.78 -2.74 8.78
CA TRP A 48 -1.33 -3.41 9.96
C TRP A 48 -1.89 -2.46 11.03
N CYS A 49 -3.17 -2.10 10.93
CA CYS A 49 -3.93 -1.97 12.17
C CYS A 49 -4.21 -3.41 12.61
N PRO A 50 -3.57 -3.94 13.67
CA PRO A 50 -4.11 -5.13 14.29
C PRO A 50 -5.55 -4.79 14.66
N VAL A 51 -6.50 -5.59 14.17
CA VAL A 51 -7.87 -5.54 14.66
C VAL A 51 -7.78 -5.91 16.13
N ILE A 52 -7.72 -4.90 17.00
CA ILE A 52 -7.86 -5.10 18.43
C ILE A 52 -9.29 -5.58 18.65
N ASN A 53 -9.44 -6.87 18.96
CA ASN A 53 -10.68 -7.38 19.52
C ASN A 53 -11.07 -6.51 20.71
N SER A 54 -12.37 -6.24 20.85
CA SER A 54 -12.97 -5.16 21.65
C SER A 54 -12.86 -5.27 23.18
N ASP A 55 -11.77 -5.84 23.72
CA ASP A 55 -11.65 -6.19 25.15
C ASP A 55 -10.34 -5.77 25.85
N MET A 56 -9.52 -4.88 25.29
CA MET A 56 -8.38 -4.32 26.04
C MET A 56 -8.46 -2.80 26.24
N GLN A 57 -8.48 -2.48 27.52
CA GLN A 57 -8.42 -1.17 28.17
C GLN A 57 -7.41 -0.21 27.53
N LYS A 58 -7.78 1.07 27.61
CA LYS A 58 -7.03 2.25 27.19
C LYS A 58 -5.60 2.23 27.73
N GLU A 59 -4.61 2.47 26.87
CA GLU A 59 -3.56 3.48 27.06
C GLU A 59 -2.56 3.49 25.88
N ASN A 60 -2.31 4.69 25.36
CA ASN A 60 -1.10 5.10 24.65
C ASN A 60 -0.73 4.41 23.33
N VAL A 61 -1.52 4.65 22.28
CA VAL A 61 -0.98 4.62 20.90
C VAL A 61 -0.85 6.05 20.41
N VAL A 62 0.32 6.64 20.66
CA VAL A 62 0.74 7.89 20.02
C VAL A 62 1.21 7.53 18.61
N CYS A 63 0.42 7.85 17.60
CA CYS A 63 0.90 7.87 16.21
C CYS A 63 1.81 9.10 16.04
N PRO A 64 3.10 8.96 15.69
CA PRO A 64 3.94 10.11 15.43
C PRO A 64 3.61 10.65 14.04
N GLY A 65 3.29 11.94 13.95
CA GLY A 65 3.34 12.70 12.70
C GLY A 65 2.01 12.89 12.00
N HIS A 66 1.22 13.85 12.49
CA HIS A 66 0.52 14.83 11.64
C HIS A 66 0.44 16.13 12.44
N ALA A 67 1.50 16.92 12.36
CA ALA A 67 1.46 18.33 12.74
C ALA A 67 1.23 19.12 11.46
N ILE A 68 0.00 19.60 11.24
CA ILE A 68 -0.36 20.58 10.20
C ILE A 68 -1.46 21.45 10.84
N PRO A 69 -1.39 22.79 10.67
CA PRO A 69 -1.32 23.82 11.72
C PRO A 69 -2.61 24.13 12.49
#